data_AF-A0A7U9S6R4-F1
#
_entry.id   AF-A0A7U9S6R4-F1
#
_cell.length_a   1.000
_cell.length_b   1.000
_cell.length_c   1.000
_cell.angle_alpha   90.00
_cell.angle_beta   90.00
_cell.angle_gamma   90.00
#
_symmetry.space_group_name_H-M   'P 1'
#
loop_
_entity.id
_entity.type
_entity.pdbx_description
1 polymer ?
#
loop_
_entity_poly.entity_id
_entity_poly.type
_entity_poly.pdbx_seq_one_letter_code
_entity_poly.pdbx_strand_id
1 'polypeptide(L)'
;MEQASERKRKSILKKELAWLARGARARSTKQKAHIQRIEDMLAAEGPIEEQAVQLCSAATRMGRKTIEVKGLSKAYGDRKLIQDFTYIFLKGERIGIVGPNGCGKTTLLKLILGQVAADSGVIGMGETVKIGYFSQDNSHMEESLTAIAYVREAAEYVDVGDGKISAAMLMERFLFDGTMQWTPIGKLSGGERRRLYLLRILMSAPNVLILDEPTNDLDIRTLTILEDYLDSFEGIVITVSHDRYFLERLTTRIFAFEREGRLQQYEGGYLDYLRAREERDPELSIQDKKSRGNKKSEEQKKKEQKARRDRNGARVQKLKFSYKEQREYDTIEDEIAALEEKLEGLDQKIMENATNSAKLSELTEEKNCAEAELEEKMDRWVYLNDLAEKIKAQDRR
;
A
#
# COMPACT_ATOMS: atom_id res chain seq x y z
N MET A 1 29.03 -11.41 -12.92
CA MET A 1 28.86 -10.95 -14.32
C MET A 1 27.43 -10.55 -14.62
N GLU A 2 26.43 -11.26 -14.08
CA GLU A 2 24.99 -11.00 -14.32
C GLU A 2 24.50 -9.61 -13.89
N GLN A 3 24.92 -9.10 -12.74
CA GLN A 3 24.52 -7.75 -12.27
C GLN A 3 25.01 -6.60 -13.17
N ALA A 4 26.15 -6.76 -13.84
CA ALA A 4 26.67 -5.76 -14.76
C ALA A 4 25.92 -5.75 -16.10
N SER A 5 25.53 -6.94 -16.59
CA SER A 5 24.66 -7.07 -17.78
C SER A 5 23.25 -6.51 -17.52
N GLU A 6 22.72 -6.66 -16.31
CA GLU A 6 21.41 -6.10 -15.95
C GLU A 6 21.39 -4.59 -15.84
N ARG A 7 22.41 -3.98 -15.21
CA ARG A 7 22.54 -2.51 -15.18
C ARG A 7 22.62 -1.94 -16.58
N LYS A 8 23.34 -2.62 -17.48
CA LYS A 8 23.42 -2.27 -18.90
C LYS A 8 22.06 -2.43 -19.58
N ARG A 9 21.32 -3.50 -19.31
CA ARG A 9 19.96 -3.75 -19.81
C ARG A 9 18.97 -2.68 -19.33
N LYS A 10 18.89 -2.39 -18.03
CA LYS A 10 18.02 -1.35 -17.43
C LYS A 10 18.35 0.04 -17.99
N SER A 11 19.63 0.35 -18.20
CA SER A 11 20.05 1.62 -18.81
C SER A 11 19.68 1.74 -20.29
N ILE A 12 19.73 0.64 -21.04
CA ILE A 12 19.29 0.62 -22.44
C ILE A 12 17.77 0.77 -22.50
N LEU A 13 17.04 -0.02 -21.71
CA LEU A 13 15.58 0.02 -21.64
C LEU A 13 15.04 1.42 -21.31
N LYS A 14 15.69 2.15 -20.39
CA LYS A 14 15.32 3.53 -20.04
C LYS A 14 15.47 4.50 -21.22
N LYS A 15 16.52 4.34 -22.04
CA LYS A 15 16.74 5.18 -23.23
C LYS A 15 15.72 4.88 -24.33
N GLU A 16 15.37 3.61 -24.50
CA GLU A 16 14.40 3.12 -25.48
C GLU A 16 12.95 3.51 -25.09
N LEU A 17 12.60 3.43 -23.80
CA LEU A 17 11.30 3.91 -23.30
C LEU A 17 11.16 5.43 -23.44
N ALA A 18 12.22 6.20 -23.21
CA ALA A 18 12.23 7.62 -23.47
C ALA A 18 12.09 7.95 -24.97
N TRP A 19 12.46 7.03 -25.87
CA TRP A 19 12.23 7.16 -27.31
C TRP A 19 10.77 6.85 -27.68
N LEU A 20 10.16 5.83 -27.08
CA LEU A 20 8.72 5.53 -27.21
C LEU A 20 7.84 6.66 -26.66
N ALA A 21 8.20 7.21 -25.50
CA ALA A 21 7.48 8.33 -24.87
C ALA A 21 7.53 9.62 -25.70
N ARG A 22 8.53 9.77 -26.59
CA ARG A 22 8.63 10.84 -27.57
C ARG A 22 7.69 10.66 -28.79
N GLY A 23 6.73 9.74 -28.73
CA GLY A 23 5.61 9.70 -29.67
C GLY A 23 5.89 9.03 -31.02
N ALA A 24 6.84 8.09 -31.08
CA ALA A 24 7.16 7.38 -32.33
C ALA A 24 5.95 6.60 -32.87
N ARG A 25 5.31 7.10 -33.94
CA ARG A 25 4.23 6.39 -34.62
C ARG A 25 4.79 5.24 -35.46
N ALA A 26 4.28 4.02 -35.26
CA ALA A 26 4.71 2.78 -35.93
C ALA A 26 4.26 2.69 -37.41
N ARG A 27 4.61 3.68 -38.24
CA ARG A 27 4.16 3.73 -39.64
C ARG A 27 5.07 2.95 -40.60
N SER A 28 6.38 2.85 -40.34
CA SER A 28 7.32 2.08 -41.20
C SER A 28 7.65 0.68 -40.65
N THR A 29 8.02 -0.27 -41.52
CA THR A 29 8.45 -1.65 -41.15
C THR A 29 9.67 -1.66 -40.22
N LYS A 30 10.59 -0.70 -40.38
CA LYS A 30 11.80 -0.58 -39.54
C LYS A 30 11.49 -0.06 -38.14
N GLN A 31 10.52 0.86 -38.00
CA GLN A 31 10.04 1.36 -36.70
C GLN A 31 9.18 0.31 -35.99
N LYS A 32 8.33 -0.44 -36.71
CA LYS A 32 7.61 -1.59 -36.14
C LYS A 32 8.57 -2.63 -35.56
N ALA A 33 9.64 -2.99 -36.28
CA ALA A 33 10.66 -3.91 -35.79
C ALA A 33 11.50 -3.36 -34.63
N HIS A 34 11.52 -2.03 -34.42
CA HIS A 34 12.19 -1.41 -33.30
C HIS A 34 11.28 -1.38 -32.06
N ILE A 35 10.02 -0.99 -32.23
CA ILE A 35 8.98 -1.06 -31.19
C ILE A 35 8.81 -2.50 -30.71
N GLN A 36 8.74 -3.47 -31.65
CA GLN A 36 8.68 -4.88 -31.30
C GLN A 36 9.89 -5.33 -30.48
N ARG A 37 11.10 -4.87 -30.81
CA ARG A 37 12.29 -5.16 -30.00
C ARG A 37 12.22 -4.57 -28.59
N ILE A 38 11.60 -3.41 -28.43
CA ILE A 38 11.41 -2.79 -27.11
C ILE A 38 10.36 -3.55 -26.31
N GLU A 39 9.25 -3.94 -26.96
CA GLU A 39 8.24 -4.82 -26.39
C GLU A 39 8.83 -6.18 -25.99
N ASP A 40 9.67 -6.79 -26.82
CA ASP A 40 10.37 -8.04 -26.53
C ASP A 40 11.37 -7.87 -25.36
N MET A 41 12.05 -6.71 -25.26
CA MET A 41 12.94 -6.41 -24.13
C MET A 41 12.18 -6.13 -22.82
N LEU A 42 10.94 -5.63 -22.91
CA LEU A 42 10.01 -5.44 -21.78
C LEU A 42 9.37 -6.76 -21.35
N ALA A 43 8.99 -7.61 -22.32
CA ALA A 43 8.34 -8.90 -22.12
C ALA A 43 9.31 -10.00 -21.69
N ALA A 44 10.59 -9.89 -22.07
CA ALA A 44 11.63 -10.71 -21.45
C ALA A 44 11.66 -10.38 -19.96
N GLU A 45 11.17 -11.28 -19.12
CA GLU A 45 11.33 -11.14 -17.68
C GLU A 45 12.84 -11.05 -17.40
N GLY A 46 13.26 -10.06 -16.61
CA GLY A 46 14.58 -10.16 -15.97
C GLY A 46 14.60 -11.46 -15.16
N PRO A 47 15.78 -12.01 -14.80
CA PRO A 47 15.79 -12.93 -13.67
C PRO A 47 14.99 -12.25 -12.58
N ILE A 48 13.92 -12.91 -12.14
CA ILE A 48 13.18 -12.51 -10.94
C ILE A 48 14.30 -12.24 -9.95
N GLU A 49 14.40 -11.01 -9.42
CA GLU A 49 15.18 -10.84 -8.22
C GLU A 49 14.51 -11.80 -7.23
N GLU A 50 15.07 -13.00 -7.08
CA GLU A 50 14.86 -13.89 -5.96
C GLU A 50 15.46 -13.20 -4.72
N GLN A 51 15.10 -11.94 -4.49
CA GLN A 51 15.00 -11.36 -3.16
C GLN A 51 13.65 -11.67 -2.54
N ALA A 52 12.85 -12.57 -3.15
CA ALA A 52 12.03 -13.49 -2.39
C ALA A 52 12.94 -14.46 -1.61
N VAL A 53 13.84 -13.94 -0.77
CA VAL A 53 14.22 -14.67 0.42
C VAL A 53 12.94 -14.72 1.20
N GLN A 54 12.24 -15.85 1.06
CA GLN A 54 11.10 -16.18 1.91
C GLN A 54 11.48 -15.77 3.32
N LEU A 55 10.71 -14.86 3.88
CA LEU A 55 10.82 -14.51 5.29
C LEU A 55 10.47 -15.79 6.02
N CYS A 56 11.40 -16.71 6.22
CA CYS A 56 11.13 -17.88 7.01
C CYS A 56 10.90 -17.34 8.43
N SER A 57 9.67 -17.47 8.91
CA SER A 57 9.30 -16.90 10.20
C SER A 57 10.10 -17.62 11.29
N ALA A 58 10.86 -16.84 12.07
CA ALA A 58 11.47 -17.30 13.31
C ALA A 58 10.41 -17.51 14.41
N ALA A 59 9.52 -18.48 14.23
CA ALA A 59 8.60 -18.84 15.30
C ALA A 59 9.27 -19.84 16.24
N THR A 60 9.40 -19.48 17.52
CA THR A 60 9.77 -20.46 18.56
C THR A 60 8.75 -21.61 18.55
N ARG A 61 9.20 -22.88 18.57
CA ARG A 61 8.32 -24.06 18.59
C ARG A 61 7.23 -23.92 19.68
N MET A 62 5.97 -23.97 19.27
CA MET A 62 4.81 -23.91 20.16
C MET A 62 4.46 -25.31 20.66
N GLY A 63 4.25 -25.44 21.97
CA GLY A 63 3.79 -26.68 22.60
C GLY A 63 2.31 -26.97 22.34
N ARG A 64 1.82 -28.09 22.88
CA ARG A 64 0.44 -28.55 22.66
C ARG A 64 -0.64 -27.65 23.28
N LYS A 65 -0.28 -26.91 24.34
CA LYS A 65 -1.17 -25.95 25.02
C LYS A 65 -0.87 -24.54 24.50
N THR A 66 -1.89 -23.88 23.96
CA THR A 66 -1.82 -22.56 23.34
C THR A 66 -2.45 -21.51 24.26
N ILE A 67 -3.31 -20.63 23.74
CA ILE A 67 -4.11 -19.69 24.52
C ILE A 67 -5.55 -20.24 24.58
N GLU A 68 -6.05 -20.45 25.80
CA GLU A 68 -7.41 -20.87 26.08
C GLU A 68 -8.14 -19.80 26.88
N VAL A 69 -9.28 -19.35 26.38
CA VAL A 69 -10.15 -18.39 27.04
C VAL A 69 -11.45 -19.09 27.38
N LYS A 70 -11.88 -19.03 28.65
CA LYS A 70 -13.10 -19.69 29.14
C LYS A 70 -13.97 -18.72 29.91
N GLY A 71 -15.18 -18.49 29.42
CA GLY A 71 -16.22 -17.67 30.06
C GLY A 71 -15.81 -16.21 30.34
N LEU A 72 -14.95 -15.64 29.49
CA LEU A 72 -14.36 -14.33 29.73
C LEU A 72 -15.42 -13.23 29.65
N SER A 73 -15.54 -12.45 30.72
CA SER A 73 -16.38 -11.25 30.72
C SER A 73 -15.65 -10.04 31.30
N LYS A 74 -15.93 -8.87 30.71
CA LYS A 74 -15.41 -7.58 31.17
C LYS A 74 -16.42 -6.47 30.95
N ALA A 75 -16.62 -5.65 31.99
CA ALA A 75 -17.38 -4.42 31.97
C ALA A 75 -16.56 -3.24 32.52
N TYR A 76 -16.88 -2.03 32.07
CA TYR A 76 -16.43 -0.80 32.70
C TYR A 76 -17.65 0.05 33.04
N GLY A 77 -17.89 0.23 34.34
CA GLY A 77 -19.15 0.81 34.82
C GLY A 77 -20.35 -0.01 34.32
N ASP A 78 -21.34 0.68 33.75
CA ASP A 78 -22.57 0.04 33.23
C ASP A 78 -22.39 -0.58 31.84
N ARG A 79 -21.23 -0.36 31.20
CA ARG A 79 -21.00 -0.81 29.82
C ARG A 79 -20.27 -2.16 29.81
N LYS A 80 -20.99 -3.21 29.44
CA LYS A 80 -20.41 -4.53 29.13
C LYS A 80 -19.64 -4.46 27.81
N LEU A 81 -18.35 -4.79 27.85
CA LEU A 81 -17.49 -4.82 26.67
C LEU A 81 -17.36 -6.23 26.10
N ILE A 82 -17.27 -7.23 26.97
CA ILE A 82 -17.12 -8.64 26.61
C ILE A 82 -18.02 -9.45 27.54
N GLN A 83 -18.80 -10.36 26.98
CA GLN A 83 -19.70 -11.24 27.72
C GLN A 83 -19.52 -12.70 27.29
N ASP A 84 -19.17 -13.55 28.26
CA ASP A 84 -19.09 -15.02 28.13
C ASP A 84 -18.31 -15.51 26.91
N PHE A 85 -17.15 -14.89 26.65
CA PHE A 85 -16.32 -15.27 25.52
C PHE A 85 -15.49 -16.51 25.86
N THR A 86 -15.67 -17.58 25.08
CA THR A 86 -14.90 -18.83 25.18
C THR A 86 -14.29 -19.15 23.83
N TYR A 87 -12.97 -19.34 23.80
CA TYR A 87 -12.25 -19.67 22.58
C TYR A 87 -10.91 -20.35 22.88
N ILE A 88 -10.48 -21.24 22.00
CA ILE A 88 -9.16 -21.88 22.05
C ILE A 88 -8.43 -21.51 20.78
N PHE A 89 -7.32 -20.77 20.91
CA PHE A 89 -6.51 -20.36 19.78
C PHE A 89 -5.64 -21.51 19.32
N LEU A 90 -5.82 -22.01 18.10
CA LEU A 90 -5.05 -23.13 17.57
C LEU A 90 -3.81 -22.66 16.80
N LYS A 91 -2.77 -23.50 16.74
CA LYS A 91 -1.55 -23.19 15.97
C LYS A 91 -1.90 -22.89 14.51
N GLY A 92 -1.31 -21.83 13.96
CA GLY A 92 -1.50 -21.42 12.57
C GLY A 92 -2.78 -20.61 12.33
N GLU A 93 -3.62 -20.40 13.35
CA GLU A 93 -4.82 -19.59 13.17
C GLU A 93 -4.49 -18.11 12.93
N ARG A 94 -5.25 -17.51 12.01
CA ARG A 94 -5.22 -16.10 11.69
C ARG A 94 -6.55 -15.46 12.03
N ILE A 95 -6.60 -14.74 13.13
CA ILE A 95 -7.81 -14.14 13.68
C ILE A 95 -7.83 -12.64 13.39
N GLY A 96 -8.85 -12.18 12.68
CA GLY A 96 -9.18 -10.76 12.54
C GLY A 96 -10.22 -10.33 13.56
N ILE A 97 -9.98 -9.23 14.27
CA ILE A 97 -10.95 -8.64 15.19
C ILE A 97 -11.54 -7.38 14.56
N VAL A 98 -12.86 -7.36 14.40
CA VAL A 98 -13.60 -6.25 13.78
C VAL A 98 -14.69 -5.73 14.71
N GLY A 99 -14.96 -4.44 14.63
CA GLY A 99 -15.98 -3.80 15.46
C GLY A 99 -15.90 -2.28 15.43
N PRO A 100 -16.95 -1.58 15.88
CA PRO A 100 -16.95 -0.13 15.98
C PRO A 100 -15.97 0.35 17.05
N ASN A 101 -15.50 1.59 16.93
CA ASN A 101 -14.57 2.16 17.89
C ASN A 101 -15.17 2.19 19.30
N GLY A 102 -14.36 1.81 20.30
CA GLY A 102 -14.80 1.75 21.69
C GLY A 102 -15.71 0.56 22.04
N CYS A 103 -15.79 -0.48 21.20
CA CYS A 103 -16.48 -1.73 21.56
C CYS A 103 -15.66 -2.64 22.49
N GLY A 104 -14.36 -2.38 22.65
CA GLY A 104 -13.48 -3.18 23.52
C GLY A 104 -12.42 -4.03 22.79
N LYS A 105 -12.14 -3.79 21.49
CA LYS A 105 -11.09 -4.51 20.73
C LYS A 105 -9.74 -4.51 21.47
N THR A 106 -9.22 -3.32 21.76
CA THR A 106 -7.97 -3.14 22.53
C THR A 106 -8.10 -3.72 23.95
N THR A 107 -9.27 -3.65 24.57
CA THR A 107 -9.50 -4.26 25.90
C THR A 107 -9.36 -5.78 25.85
N LEU A 108 -9.89 -6.44 24.81
CA LEU A 108 -9.71 -7.89 24.60
C LEU A 108 -8.24 -8.23 24.44
N LEU A 109 -7.49 -7.46 23.66
CA LEU A 109 -6.04 -7.67 23.52
C LEU A 109 -5.33 -7.52 24.87
N LYS A 110 -5.64 -6.48 25.65
CA LYS A 110 -5.06 -6.25 26.98
C LYS A 110 -5.43 -7.34 28.00
N LEU A 111 -6.62 -7.92 27.91
CA LEU A 111 -7.03 -9.08 28.69
C LEU A 111 -6.19 -10.32 28.30
N ILE A 112 -6.05 -10.59 27.00
CA ILE A 112 -5.20 -11.68 26.50
C ILE A 112 -3.74 -11.47 26.91
N LEU A 113 -3.25 -10.23 27.00
CA LEU A 113 -1.88 -9.94 27.46
C LEU A 113 -1.72 -10.02 28.99
N GLY A 114 -2.80 -10.21 29.74
CA GLY A 114 -2.78 -10.18 31.21
C GLY A 114 -2.54 -8.80 31.82
N GLN A 115 -2.63 -7.72 31.03
CA GLN A 115 -2.45 -6.34 31.50
C GLN A 115 -3.68 -5.80 32.23
N VAL A 116 -4.85 -6.38 31.94
CA VAL A 116 -6.13 -6.04 32.58
C VAL A 116 -6.71 -7.32 33.17
N ALA A 117 -7.24 -7.24 34.39
CA ALA A 117 -7.96 -8.36 35.01
C ALA A 117 -9.37 -8.50 34.42
N ALA A 118 -9.78 -9.73 34.14
CA ALA A 118 -11.15 -10.07 33.80
C ALA A 118 -12.05 -9.93 35.04
N ASP A 119 -13.34 -9.62 34.82
CA ASP A 119 -14.31 -9.60 35.92
C ASP A 119 -14.83 -11.03 36.21
N SER A 120 -14.92 -11.84 35.15
CA SER A 120 -15.18 -13.29 35.25
C SER A 120 -14.50 -14.04 34.10
N GLY A 121 -14.35 -15.35 34.28
CA GLY A 121 -13.67 -16.23 33.34
C GLY A 121 -12.17 -16.36 33.60
N VAL A 122 -11.52 -17.25 32.86
CA VAL A 122 -10.09 -17.56 33.01
C VAL A 122 -9.42 -17.58 31.64
N ILE A 123 -8.23 -16.99 31.56
CA ILE A 123 -7.33 -17.07 30.41
C ILE A 123 -6.17 -17.97 30.81
N GLY A 124 -6.07 -19.14 30.19
CA GLY A 124 -4.96 -20.05 30.35
C GLY A 124 -3.97 -19.90 29.19
N MET A 125 -2.69 -19.75 29.50
CA MET A 125 -1.62 -19.77 28.50
C MET A 125 -0.74 -21.00 28.70
N GLY A 126 -0.23 -21.56 27.61
CA GLY A 126 0.83 -22.56 27.65
C GLY A 126 2.17 -21.92 28.00
N GLU A 127 3.04 -22.68 28.67
CA GLU A 127 4.37 -22.23 29.10
C GLU A 127 5.30 -21.84 27.95
N THR A 128 5.05 -22.39 26.76
CA THR A 128 5.84 -22.11 25.56
C THR A 128 5.33 -20.91 24.76
N VAL A 129 4.25 -20.27 25.19
CA VAL A 129 3.66 -19.11 24.49
C VAL A 129 4.53 -17.87 24.70
N LYS A 130 5.03 -17.31 23.60
CA LYS A 130 5.76 -16.05 23.54
C LYS A 130 4.95 -15.08 22.69
N ILE A 131 4.37 -14.07 23.34
CA ILE A 131 3.52 -13.08 22.68
C ILE A 131 4.35 -11.88 22.24
N GLY A 132 4.32 -11.55 20.96
CA GLY A 132 4.75 -10.27 20.42
C GLY A 132 3.56 -9.34 20.27
N TYR A 133 3.57 -8.19 20.93
CA TYR A 133 2.47 -7.23 20.88
C TYR A 133 2.88 -5.92 20.21
N PHE A 134 2.27 -5.63 19.07
CA PHE A 134 2.39 -4.35 18.38
C PHE A 134 1.20 -3.46 18.73
N SER A 135 1.36 -2.66 19.78
CA SER A 135 0.38 -1.72 20.31
C SER A 135 0.26 -0.46 19.46
N GLN A 136 -0.93 0.17 19.41
CA GLN A 136 -1.10 1.49 18.80
C GLN A 136 -0.22 2.57 19.46
N ASP A 137 -0.05 2.52 20.78
CA ASP A 137 0.85 3.41 21.49
C ASP A 137 2.31 3.02 21.22
N ASN A 138 3.15 4.00 20.87
CA ASN A 138 4.59 3.77 20.79
C ASN A 138 5.11 3.47 22.19
N SER A 139 5.76 2.32 22.35
CA SER A 139 6.58 2.08 23.54
C SER A 139 7.63 3.18 23.64
N HIS A 140 7.90 3.61 24.87
CA HIS A 140 8.87 4.67 25.12
C HIS A 140 10.24 4.19 24.64
N MET A 141 10.71 4.70 23.51
CA MET A 141 12.03 4.38 22.98
C MET A 141 13.05 5.36 23.56
N GLU A 142 14.19 4.85 23.99
CA GLU A 142 15.30 5.71 24.39
C GLU A 142 15.89 6.39 23.15
N GLU A 143 15.65 7.69 23.02
CA GLU A 143 16.04 8.45 21.82
C GLU A 143 17.55 8.50 21.58
N SER A 144 18.34 8.26 22.62
CA SER A 144 19.80 8.26 22.58
C SER A 144 20.40 6.98 21.96
N LEU A 145 19.65 5.87 21.97
CA LEU A 145 20.11 4.62 21.39
C LEU A 145 20.12 4.69 19.87
N THR A 146 21.09 4.02 19.25
CA THR A 146 21.08 3.77 17.80
C THR A 146 20.03 2.72 17.44
N ALA A 147 19.47 2.82 16.24
CA ALA A 147 18.45 1.87 15.77
C ALA A 147 18.89 0.40 15.89
N ILE A 148 20.12 0.08 15.50
CA ILE A 148 20.67 -1.28 15.58
C ILE A 148 20.84 -1.75 17.03
N ALA A 149 21.27 -0.88 17.94
CA ALA A 149 21.41 -1.22 19.35
C ALA A 149 20.05 -1.59 19.96
N TYR A 150 19.02 -0.80 19.67
CA TYR A 150 17.66 -1.04 20.15
C TYR A 150 17.04 -2.36 19.65
N VAL A 151 17.37 -2.77 18.42
CA VAL A 151 16.95 -4.09 17.89
C VAL A 151 17.77 -5.21 18.53
N ARG A 152 19.09 -5.03 18.69
CA ARG A 152 20.00 -6.00 19.31
C ARG A 152 19.69 -6.27 20.79
N GLU A 153 19.14 -5.28 21.50
CA GLU A 153 18.64 -5.49 22.87
C GLU A 153 17.59 -6.58 22.97
N ALA A 154 16.76 -6.77 21.94
CA ALA A 154 15.78 -7.86 21.92
C ALA A 154 16.44 -9.20 21.60
N ALA A 155 17.23 -9.25 20.52
CA ALA A 155 18.05 -10.41 20.18
C ALA A 155 19.13 -10.01 19.17
N GLU A 156 20.30 -10.64 19.25
CA GLU A 156 21.38 -10.42 18.27
C GLU A 156 21.14 -11.24 16.99
N TYR A 157 20.62 -12.45 17.16
CA TYR A 157 20.28 -13.39 16.10
C TYR A 157 18.91 -13.99 16.35
N VAL A 158 18.20 -14.31 15.28
CA VAL A 158 16.95 -15.03 15.33
C VAL A 158 17.10 -16.36 14.59
N ASP A 159 16.72 -17.45 15.25
CA ASP A 159 16.73 -18.79 14.66
C ASP A 159 15.54 -18.94 13.71
N VAL A 160 15.85 -19.18 12.44
CA VAL A 160 14.88 -19.28 11.35
C VAL A 160 15.09 -20.62 10.68
N GLY A 161 14.28 -21.63 11.00
CA GLY A 161 14.23 -22.94 10.35
C GLY A 161 15.61 -23.58 10.06
N ASP A 162 16.19 -23.20 8.93
CA ASP A 162 17.44 -23.69 8.33
C ASP A 162 18.68 -22.80 8.59
N GLY A 163 18.58 -21.72 9.39
CA GLY A 163 19.69 -20.80 9.65
C GLY A 163 19.44 -19.76 10.73
N LYS A 164 20.39 -18.82 10.87
CA LYS A 164 20.29 -17.67 11.79
C LYS A 164 20.26 -16.38 10.98
N ILE A 165 19.28 -15.53 11.25
CA ILE A 165 19.22 -14.18 10.69
C ILE A 165 19.76 -13.19 11.73
N SER A 166 20.69 -12.35 11.33
CA SER A 166 21.22 -11.28 12.20
C SER A 166 20.25 -10.09 12.26
N ALA A 167 20.29 -9.34 13.36
CA ALA A 167 19.51 -8.12 13.51
C ALA A 167 19.70 -7.14 12.33
N ALA A 168 20.95 -6.97 11.87
CA ALA A 168 21.27 -6.09 10.74
C ALA A 168 20.61 -6.55 9.43
N MET A 169 20.64 -7.86 9.15
CA MET A 169 20.02 -8.42 7.95
C MET A 169 18.49 -8.30 7.98
N LEU A 170 17.86 -8.44 9.15
CA LEU A 170 16.42 -8.20 9.27
C LEU A 170 16.09 -6.70 9.12
N MET A 171 16.92 -5.81 9.67
CA MET A 171 16.78 -4.36 9.52
C MET A 171 16.85 -3.92 8.04
N GLU A 172 17.81 -4.42 7.27
CA GLU A 172 17.91 -4.12 5.83
C GLU A 172 16.63 -4.48 5.06
N ARG A 173 16.02 -5.62 5.39
CA ARG A 173 14.76 -6.07 4.79
C ARG A 173 13.60 -5.14 5.09
N PHE A 174 13.58 -4.56 6.27
CA PHE A 174 12.59 -3.57 6.70
C PHE A 174 12.99 -2.14 6.31
N LEU A 175 13.81 -2.00 5.27
CA LEU A 175 14.21 -0.73 4.66
C LEU A 175 15.06 0.18 5.58
N PHE A 176 15.78 -0.41 6.54
CA PHE A 176 16.83 0.28 7.28
C PHE A 176 18.17 0.00 6.63
N ASP A 177 18.62 0.94 5.80
CA ASP A 177 19.95 0.87 5.20
C ASP A 177 21.06 0.90 6.26
N GLY A 178 22.28 0.57 5.84
CA GLY A 178 23.44 0.54 6.72
C GLY A 178 23.73 1.88 7.42
N THR A 179 23.26 3.01 6.90
CA THR A 179 23.44 4.33 7.56
C THR A 179 22.36 4.61 8.61
N MET A 180 21.11 4.25 8.32
CA MET A 180 19.98 4.35 9.24
C MET A 180 20.16 3.47 10.47
N GLN A 181 20.76 2.29 10.31
CA GLN A 181 21.03 1.37 11.42
C GLN A 181 21.84 2.02 12.56
N TRP A 182 22.80 2.88 12.22
CA TRP A 182 23.64 3.59 13.21
C TRP A 182 23.09 4.96 13.61
N THR A 183 21.95 5.37 13.05
CA THR A 183 21.32 6.64 13.39
C THR A 183 20.62 6.54 14.75
N PRO A 184 20.75 7.55 15.63
CA PRO A 184 19.99 7.61 16.88
C PRO A 184 18.48 7.65 16.63
N ILE A 185 17.70 6.96 17.48
CA ILE A 185 16.23 6.88 17.37
C ILE A 185 15.59 8.27 17.40
N GLY A 186 16.17 9.20 18.16
CA GLY A 186 15.75 10.60 18.21
C GLY A 186 15.66 11.28 16.83
N LYS A 187 16.48 10.86 15.86
CA LYS A 187 16.51 11.44 14.51
C LYS A 187 15.61 10.73 13.50
N LEU A 188 15.06 9.56 13.85
CA LEU A 188 14.16 8.81 12.97
C LEU A 188 12.79 9.47 12.91
N SER A 189 12.16 9.42 11.73
CA SER A 189 10.77 9.83 11.54
C SER A 189 9.80 8.94 12.34
N GLY A 190 8.59 9.44 12.62
CA GLY A 190 7.58 8.65 13.36
C GLY A 190 7.28 7.29 12.70
N GLY A 191 7.21 7.25 11.36
CA GLY A 191 7.06 6.02 10.60
C GLY A 191 8.26 5.08 10.75
N GLU A 192 9.49 5.59 10.65
CA GLU A 192 10.70 4.79 10.88
C GLU A 192 10.76 4.23 12.30
N ARG A 193 10.47 5.04 13.32
CA ARG A 193 10.38 4.56 14.71
C ARG A 193 9.35 3.44 14.84
N ARG A 194 8.23 3.54 14.13
CA ARG A 194 7.19 2.51 14.13
C ARG A 194 7.65 1.19 13.51
N ARG A 195 8.36 1.25 12.38
CA ARG A 195 8.98 0.07 11.76
C ARG A 195 10.04 -0.55 12.67
N LEU A 196 10.82 0.27 13.35
CA LEU A 196 11.81 -0.17 14.31
C LEU A 196 11.17 -0.90 15.50
N TYR A 197 10.01 -0.43 15.96
CA TYR A 197 9.24 -1.11 17.00
C TYR A 197 8.77 -2.50 16.57
N LEU A 198 8.20 -2.58 15.36
CA LEU A 198 7.76 -3.84 14.77
C LEU A 198 8.94 -4.82 14.69
N LEU A 199 10.08 -4.38 14.17
CA LEU A 199 11.31 -5.17 14.10
C LEU A 199 11.75 -5.73 15.45
N ARG A 200 11.77 -4.90 16.51
CA ARG A 200 12.13 -5.35 17.86
C ARG A 200 11.22 -6.48 18.36
N ILE A 201 9.92 -6.40 18.07
CA ILE A 201 8.95 -7.44 18.42
C ILE A 201 9.24 -8.73 17.63
N LEU A 202 9.52 -8.63 16.33
CA LEU A 202 9.83 -9.78 15.49
C LEU A 202 11.15 -10.47 15.91
N MET A 203 12.16 -9.70 16.32
CA MET A 203 13.43 -10.23 16.83
C MET A 203 13.27 -11.03 18.12
N SER A 204 12.19 -10.83 18.87
CA SER A 204 11.89 -11.59 20.08
C SER A 204 11.44 -13.04 19.78
N ALA A 205 11.39 -13.43 18.49
CA ALA A 205 10.94 -14.72 17.99
C ALA A 205 9.58 -15.18 18.58
N PRO A 206 8.54 -14.32 18.54
CA PRO A 206 7.24 -14.64 19.12
C PRO A 206 6.59 -15.79 18.34
N ASN A 207 5.78 -16.59 19.03
CA ASN A 207 4.93 -17.61 18.39
C ASN A 207 3.45 -17.26 18.43
N VAL A 208 3.09 -16.18 19.13
CA VAL A 208 1.80 -15.49 19.02
C VAL A 208 2.08 -14.04 18.70
N LEU A 209 1.54 -13.53 17.60
CA LEU A 209 1.67 -12.14 17.22
C LEU A 209 0.32 -11.44 17.35
N ILE A 210 0.29 -10.35 18.12
CA ILE A 210 -0.88 -9.50 18.31
C ILE A 210 -0.60 -8.15 17.68
N LEU A 211 -1.41 -7.76 16.70
CA LEU A 211 -1.28 -6.50 15.97
C LEU A 211 -2.51 -5.63 16.22
N ASP A 212 -2.32 -4.44 16.80
CA ASP A 212 -3.40 -3.49 17.09
C ASP A 212 -3.35 -2.31 16.11
N GLU A 213 -4.23 -2.34 15.10
CA GLU A 213 -4.35 -1.34 14.02
C GLU A 213 -3.04 -1.09 13.24
N PRO A 214 -2.35 -2.14 12.74
CA PRO A 214 -1.03 -1.99 12.12
C PRO A 214 -1.03 -1.13 10.85
N THR A 215 -2.17 -1.06 10.15
CA THR A 215 -2.31 -0.36 8.86
C THR A 215 -2.36 1.16 8.98
N ASN A 216 -2.65 1.71 10.17
CA ASN A 216 -2.76 3.16 10.33
C ASN A 216 -1.40 3.84 10.53
N ASP A 217 -0.40 3.09 11.01
CA ASP A 217 0.88 3.63 11.44
C ASP A 217 2.06 3.21 10.53
N LEU A 218 1.79 2.35 9.54
CA LEU A 218 2.80 1.81 8.62
C LEU A 218 2.55 2.29 7.18
N ASP A 219 3.63 2.56 6.46
CA ASP A 219 3.58 2.87 5.04
C ASP A 219 3.28 1.60 4.22
N ILE A 220 2.77 1.80 3.01
CA ILE A 220 2.34 0.71 2.12
C ILE A 220 3.46 -0.32 1.90
N ARG A 221 4.71 0.13 1.74
CA ARG A 221 5.86 -0.78 1.54
C ARG A 221 6.11 -1.68 2.74
N THR A 222 6.05 -1.12 3.94
CA THR A 222 6.23 -1.93 5.16
C THR A 222 5.05 -2.86 5.40
N LEU A 223 3.83 -2.45 5.04
CA LEU A 223 2.68 -3.34 5.10
C LEU A 223 2.87 -4.54 4.18
N THR A 224 3.36 -4.36 2.95
CA THR A 224 3.68 -5.49 2.06
C THR A 224 4.72 -6.42 2.68
N ILE A 225 5.82 -5.89 3.24
CA ILE A 225 6.84 -6.70 3.91
C ILE A 225 6.28 -7.46 5.12
N LEU A 226 5.41 -6.81 5.89
CA LEU A 226 4.73 -7.43 7.03
C LEU A 226 3.77 -8.52 6.57
N GLU A 227 2.98 -8.27 5.53
CA GLU A 227 2.08 -9.28 4.94
C GLU A 227 2.88 -10.51 4.47
N ASP A 228 3.99 -10.30 3.76
CA ASP A 228 4.83 -11.39 3.27
C ASP A 228 5.51 -12.16 4.42
N TYR A 229 5.86 -11.49 5.52
CA TYR A 229 6.31 -12.16 6.75
C TYR A 229 5.19 -12.96 7.41
N LEU A 230 3.97 -12.42 7.43
CA LEU A 230 2.83 -13.08 8.04
C LEU A 230 2.35 -14.27 7.22
N ASP A 231 2.59 -14.32 5.91
CA ASP A 231 2.22 -15.47 5.09
C ASP A 231 3.00 -16.74 5.48
N SER A 232 4.25 -16.61 5.91
CA SER A 232 5.11 -17.74 6.34
C SER A 232 5.07 -18.02 7.85
N PHE A 233 4.36 -17.20 8.64
CA PHE A 233 4.38 -17.27 10.11
C PHE A 233 3.61 -18.47 10.67
N GLU A 234 4.28 -19.53 11.12
CA GLU A 234 3.58 -20.72 11.62
C GLU A 234 2.84 -20.54 12.97
N GLY A 235 2.97 -19.39 13.62
CA GLY A 235 2.34 -19.09 14.90
C GLY A 235 0.89 -18.64 14.78
N ILE A 236 0.35 -18.15 15.90
CA ILE A 236 -1.00 -17.57 15.97
C ILE A 236 -0.89 -16.09 15.65
N VAL A 237 -1.73 -15.57 14.76
CA VAL A 237 -1.82 -14.12 14.51
C VAL A 237 -3.20 -13.62 14.93
N ILE A 238 -3.22 -12.59 15.76
CA ILE A 238 -4.42 -11.88 16.17
C ILE A 238 -4.25 -10.44 15.71
N THR A 239 -5.08 -9.99 14.78
CA THR A 239 -4.99 -8.62 14.27
C THR A 239 -6.29 -7.85 14.44
N VAL A 240 -6.19 -6.63 14.94
CA VAL A 240 -7.26 -5.63 14.91
C VAL A 240 -6.94 -4.69 13.76
N SER A 241 -7.85 -4.55 12.79
CA SER A 241 -7.68 -3.55 11.72
C SER A 241 -9.02 -3.08 11.19
N HIS A 242 -9.05 -1.84 10.70
CA HIS A 242 -10.14 -1.34 9.87
C HIS A 242 -9.90 -1.51 8.36
N ASP A 243 -8.69 -1.92 7.96
CA ASP A 243 -8.35 -2.18 6.57
C ASP A 243 -8.90 -3.54 6.13
N ARG A 244 -9.71 -3.49 5.08
CA ARG A 244 -10.41 -4.64 4.54
C ARG A 244 -9.50 -5.54 3.73
N TYR A 245 -8.54 -4.96 3.01
CA TYR A 245 -7.63 -5.71 2.16
C TYR A 245 -6.65 -6.51 3.02
N PHE A 246 -6.12 -5.88 4.06
CA PHE A 246 -5.25 -6.53 5.05
C PHE A 246 -5.96 -7.69 5.75
N LEU A 247 -7.21 -7.47 6.22
CA LEU A 247 -7.98 -8.52 6.86
C LEU A 247 -8.33 -9.66 5.90
N GLU A 248 -8.76 -9.35 4.67
CA GLU A 248 -9.13 -10.38 3.70
C GLU A 248 -7.95 -11.27 3.31
N ARG A 249 -6.76 -10.67 3.11
CA ARG A 249 -5.57 -11.43 2.73
C ARG A 249 -5.07 -12.33 3.86
N LEU A 250 -5.07 -11.84 5.10
CA LEU A 250 -4.40 -12.51 6.21
C LEU A 250 -5.30 -13.41 7.05
N THR A 251 -6.58 -13.06 7.21
CA THR A 251 -7.42 -13.68 8.25
C THR A 251 -8.21 -14.86 7.71
N THR A 252 -8.25 -15.94 8.51
CA THR A 252 -9.03 -17.15 8.23
C THR A 252 -10.28 -17.24 9.10
N ARG A 253 -10.35 -16.41 10.14
CA ARG A 253 -11.47 -16.34 11.08
C ARG A 253 -11.64 -14.90 11.56
N ILE A 254 -12.89 -14.44 11.66
CA ILE A 254 -13.23 -13.08 12.11
C ILE A 254 -13.98 -13.14 13.44
N PHE A 255 -13.54 -12.34 14.41
CA PHE A 255 -14.27 -12.03 15.63
C PHE A 255 -14.90 -10.66 15.50
N ALA A 256 -16.23 -10.62 15.36
CA ALA A 256 -16.99 -9.38 15.29
C ALA A 256 -17.56 -9.03 16.67
N PHE A 257 -17.28 -7.81 17.13
CA PHE A 257 -17.95 -7.24 18.29
C PHE A 257 -19.36 -6.77 17.88
N GLU A 258 -20.37 -7.43 18.44
CA GLU A 258 -21.77 -7.05 18.31
C GLU A 258 -22.21 -6.12 19.46
N ARG A 259 -23.49 -5.74 19.45
CA ARG A 259 -24.09 -4.93 20.52
C ARG A 259 -24.04 -5.71 21.85
N GLU A 260 -23.95 -4.97 22.96
CA GLU A 260 -23.92 -5.52 24.32
C GLU A 260 -22.70 -6.37 24.71
N GLY A 261 -21.61 -6.32 23.93
CA GLY A 261 -20.36 -7.00 24.27
C GLY A 261 -20.32 -8.48 23.92
N ARG A 262 -21.20 -8.94 23.02
CA ARG A 262 -21.11 -10.29 22.46
C ARG A 262 -20.04 -10.31 21.35
N LEU A 263 -19.12 -11.26 21.44
CA LEU A 263 -18.19 -11.57 20.35
C LEU A 263 -18.73 -12.72 19.52
N GLN A 264 -19.13 -12.40 18.28
CA GLN A 264 -19.56 -13.40 17.33
C GLN A 264 -18.36 -13.89 16.50
N GLN A 265 -18.26 -15.21 16.34
CA GLN A 265 -17.20 -15.86 15.59
C GLN A 265 -17.71 -16.22 14.19
N TYR A 266 -16.93 -15.89 13.16
CA TYR A 266 -17.20 -16.20 11.77
C TYR A 266 -16.03 -16.97 11.20
N GLU A 267 -16.31 -18.15 10.64
CA GLU A 267 -15.32 -18.90 9.87
C GLU A 267 -15.22 -18.30 8.46
N GLY A 268 -13.99 -18.14 7.97
CA GLY A 268 -13.72 -17.49 6.70
C GLY A 268 -13.13 -16.09 6.85
N GLY A 269 -12.89 -15.48 5.70
CA GLY A 269 -12.25 -14.17 5.58
C GLY A 269 -13.18 -13.00 5.93
N TYR A 270 -12.73 -11.79 5.66
CA TYR A 270 -13.50 -10.57 5.91
C TYR A 270 -14.74 -10.47 4.99
N LEU A 271 -14.63 -10.93 3.74
CA LEU A 271 -15.75 -10.97 2.79
C LEU A 271 -16.85 -11.95 3.25
N ASP A 272 -16.47 -13.08 3.83
CA ASP A 272 -17.43 -14.05 4.39
C ASP A 272 -18.22 -13.44 5.55
N TYR A 273 -17.52 -12.75 6.45
CA TYR A 273 -18.15 -11.98 7.51
C TYR A 273 -19.12 -10.92 6.98
N LEU A 274 -18.74 -10.16 5.94
CA LEU A 274 -19.63 -9.15 5.36
C LEU A 274 -20.91 -9.77 4.80
N ARG A 275 -20.80 -10.90 4.08
CA ARG A 275 -21.97 -11.63 3.55
C ARG A 275 -22.89 -12.12 4.66
N ALA A 276 -22.32 -12.79 5.67
CA ALA A 276 -23.09 -13.29 6.80
C ALA A 276 -23.75 -12.16 7.61
N ARG A 277 -23.12 -10.98 7.67
CA ARG A 277 -23.69 -9.79 8.31
C ARG A 277 -24.81 -9.17 7.48
N GLU A 278 -24.68 -9.10 6.16
CA GLU A 278 -25.73 -8.61 5.26
C GLU A 278 -26.98 -9.51 5.27
N GLU A 279 -26.79 -10.83 5.38
CA GLU A 279 -27.90 -11.80 5.50
C GLU A 279 -28.63 -11.71 6.84
N ARG A 280 -27.91 -11.42 7.94
CA ARG A 280 -28.50 -11.30 9.28
C ARG A 280 -29.23 -9.98 9.52
N ASP A 281 -28.70 -8.88 8.99
CA ASP A 281 -29.15 -7.52 9.34
C ASP A 281 -29.19 -6.60 8.10
N PRO A 282 -30.19 -6.75 7.20
CA PRO A 282 -30.34 -5.88 6.03
C PRO A 282 -30.52 -4.40 6.40
N GLU A 283 -31.08 -4.09 7.59
CA GLU A 283 -31.34 -2.72 8.05
C GLU A 283 -30.09 -1.96 8.56
N LEU A 284 -29.10 -2.64 9.14
CA LEU A 284 -27.85 -1.99 9.61
C LEU A 284 -26.90 -1.62 8.46
N SER A 285 -26.96 -2.35 7.34
CA SER A 285 -26.22 -2.01 6.12
C SER A 285 -26.56 -0.61 5.59
N ILE A 286 -27.80 -0.15 5.84
CA ILE A 286 -28.31 1.17 5.44
C ILE A 286 -27.80 2.25 6.40
N GLN A 287 -27.62 1.95 7.69
CA GLN A 287 -27.08 2.90 8.68
C GLN A 287 -25.56 3.09 8.55
N ASP A 288 -24.79 2.05 8.24
CA ASP A 288 -23.34 2.18 8.03
C ASP A 288 -23.00 2.94 6.72
N LYS A 289 -23.86 2.84 5.70
CA LYS A 289 -23.80 3.71 4.51
C LYS A 289 -24.12 5.17 4.85
N LYS A 290 -25.03 5.44 5.79
CA LYS A 290 -25.39 6.81 6.25
C LYS A 290 -24.33 7.42 7.17
N SER A 291 -23.70 6.65 8.06
CA SER A 291 -22.69 7.14 9.01
C SER A 291 -21.36 7.49 8.32
N ARG A 292 -20.94 6.72 7.32
CA ARG A 292 -19.75 7.03 6.48
C ARG A 292 -19.95 8.24 5.57
N GLY A 293 -21.19 8.56 5.20
CA GLY A 293 -21.52 9.73 4.39
C GLY A 293 -21.49 11.07 5.15
N ASN A 294 -21.44 11.09 6.48
CA ASN A 294 -21.79 12.29 7.24
C ASN A 294 -20.63 13.22 7.61
N LYS A 295 -19.36 12.86 7.38
CA LYS A 295 -18.21 13.77 7.63
C LYS A 295 -17.68 14.53 6.40
N LYS A 296 -18.10 14.16 5.18
CA LYS A 296 -17.76 14.90 3.93
C LYS A 296 -18.93 15.64 3.30
N SER A 297 -20.16 15.46 3.81
CA SER A 297 -21.36 15.86 3.07
C SER A 297 -21.97 17.21 3.41
N GLU A 298 -21.60 17.93 4.47
CA GLU A 298 -22.24 19.25 4.73
C GLU A 298 -21.69 20.37 3.83
N GLU A 299 -20.40 20.38 3.51
CA GLU A 299 -19.84 21.33 2.53
C GLU A 299 -20.18 20.94 1.08
N GLN A 300 -20.28 19.65 0.79
CA GLN A 300 -20.70 19.19 -0.55
C GLN A 300 -22.21 19.35 -0.76
N LYS A 301 -23.07 19.22 0.26
CA LYS A 301 -24.53 19.40 0.11
C LYS A 301 -24.94 20.84 -0.24
N LYS A 302 -24.22 21.87 0.23
CA LYS A 302 -24.50 23.26 -0.19
C LYS A 302 -24.07 23.54 -1.64
N LYS A 303 -22.99 22.90 -2.12
CA LYS A 303 -22.60 22.97 -3.54
C LYS A 303 -23.49 22.11 -4.45
N GLU A 304 -23.94 20.94 -3.97
CA GLU A 304 -24.85 20.05 -4.71
C GLU A 304 -26.30 20.53 -4.72
N GLN A 305 -26.79 21.25 -3.70
CA GLN A 305 -28.14 21.82 -3.71
C GLN A 305 -28.28 22.99 -4.69
N LYS A 306 -27.19 23.73 -4.95
CA LYS A 306 -27.15 24.69 -6.06
C LYS A 306 -27.12 23.97 -7.42
N ALA A 307 -26.48 22.80 -7.50
CA ALA A 307 -26.42 21.97 -8.70
C ALA A 307 -27.64 21.03 -8.91
N ARG A 308 -28.55 20.92 -7.94
CA ARG A 308 -29.78 20.10 -8.01
C ARG A 308 -31.02 20.86 -8.46
N ARG A 309 -31.01 22.20 -8.44
CA ARG A 309 -32.11 23.01 -9.00
C ARG A 309 -32.08 23.10 -10.53
N ASP A 310 -30.95 22.81 -11.18
CA ASP A 310 -30.83 22.81 -12.65
C ASP A 310 -31.02 21.43 -13.32
N ARG A 311 -31.41 20.39 -12.57
CA ARG A 311 -31.50 19.01 -13.11
C ARG A 311 -32.90 18.44 -13.31
N ASN A 312 -33.94 19.27 -13.28
CA ASN A 312 -35.28 18.86 -13.73
C ASN A 312 -35.58 19.25 -15.19
N GLY A 313 -34.54 19.55 -15.99
CA GLY A 313 -34.70 19.79 -17.41
C GLY A 313 -33.37 19.87 -18.16
N ALA A 314 -32.63 18.76 -18.27
CA ALA A 314 -31.51 18.71 -19.19
C ALA A 314 -31.40 17.29 -19.78
N ARG A 315 -31.78 17.16 -21.05
CA ARG A 315 -31.39 16.04 -21.93
C ARG A 315 -29.91 15.74 -21.70
N VAL A 316 -29.55 14.46 -21.64
CA VAL A 316 -28.16 13.99 -21.68
C VAL A 316 -27.46 14.68 -22.86
N GLN A 317 -26.66 15.72 -22.59
CA GLN A 317 -25.89 16.37 -23.63
C GLN A 317 -24.80 15.39 -24.07
N LYS A 318 -24.87 14.96 -25.33
CA LYS A 318 -23.82 14.17 -25.96
C LYS A 318 -22.51 14.95 -25.85
N LEU A 319 -21.42 14.29 -25.42
CA LEU A 319 -20.10 14.88 -25.53
C LEU A 319 -19.82 15.12 -27.01
N LYS A 320 -19.43 16.35 -27.34
CA LYS A 320 -19.02 16.77 -28.68
C LYS A 320 -17.85 17.72 -28.51
N PHE A 321 -16.90 17.68 -29.44
CA PHE A 321 -15.90 18.72 -29.54
C PHE A 321 -16.58 20.10 -29.67
N SER A 322 -16.01 21.10 -29.01
CA SER A 322 -16.25 22.49 -29.38
C SER A 322 -15.69 22.75 -30.79
N TYR A 323 -16.27 23.68 -31.53
CA TYR A 323 -15.78 24.05 -32.88
C TYR A 323 -14.30 24.42 -32.88
N LYS A 324 -13.81 25.04 -31.79
CA LYS A 324 -12.38 25.34 -31.61
C LYS A 324 -11.54 24.09 -31.38
N GLU A 325 -12.01 23.16 -30.55
CA GLU A 325 -11.30 21.91 -30.22
C GLU A 325 -11.25 20.95 -31.40
N GLN A 326 -12.29 20.95 -32.24
CA GLN A 326 -12.31 20.15 -33.46
C GLN A 326 -11.29 20.68 -34.47
N ARG A 327 -11.24 22.00 -34.67
CA ARG A 327 -10.24 22.62 -35.53
C ARG A 327 -8.81 22.44 -34.99
N GLU A 328 -8.62 22.54 -33.67
CA GLU A 328 -7.35 22.22 -33.03
C GLU A 328 -6.97 20.76 -33.24
N TYR A 329 -7.88 19.80 -33.03
CA TYR A 329 -7.61 18.38 -33.25
C TYR A 329 -7.20 18.07 -34.69
N ASP A 330 -7.79 18.76 -35.67
CA ASP A 330 -7.46 18.59 -37.08
C ASP A 330 -6.09 19.20 -37.46
N THR A 331 -5.64 20.29 -36.80
CA THR A 331 -4.39 21.00 -37.15
C THR A 331 -3.21 20.70 -36.23
N ILE A 332 -3.45 20.22 -35.01
CA ILE A 332 -2.41 20.05 -33.99
C ILE A 332 -1.35 19.02 -34.41
N GLU A 333 -1.71 18.00 -35.21
CA GLU A 333 -0.74 17.02 -35.72
C GLU A 333 0.22 17.64 -36.74
N ASP A 334 -0.27 18.54 -37.59
CA ASP A 334 0.54 19.27 -38.56
C ASP A 334 1.43 20.32 -37.87
N GLU A 335 0.91 20.96 -36.80
CA GLU A 335 1.67 21.91 -35.98
C GLU A 335 2.81 21.22 -35.21
N ILE A 336 2.56 20.03 -34.64
CA ILE A 336 3.58 19.21 -33.99
C ILE A 336 4.66 18.81 -35.00
N ALA A 337 4.26 18.31 -36.18
CA ALA A 337 5.22 17.93 -37.23
C ALA A 337 6.08 19.10 -37.70
N ALA A 338 5.50 20.30 -37.83
CA ALA A 338 6.24 21.50 -38.20
C ALA A 338 7.20 21.98 -37.09
N LEU A 339 6.88 21.76 -35.82
CA LEU A 339 7.77 22.06 -34.68
C LEU A 339 8.93 21.07 -34.60
N GLU A 340 8.67 19.78 -34.87
CA GLU A 340 9.70 18.75 -34.96
C GLU A 340 10.70 19.04 -36.11
N GLU A 341 10.20 19.41 -37.30
CA GLU A 341 11.05 19.78 -38.44
C GLU A 341 11.89 21.02 -38.14
N LYS A 342 11.33 22.01 -37.43
CA LYS A 342 12.08 23.19 -36.96
C LYS A 342 13.17 22.81 -35.97
N LEU A 343 12.91 21.91 -35.03
CA LEU A 343 13.88 21.44 -34.04
C LEU A 343 15.03 20.68 -34.72
N GLU A 344 14.74 19.81 -35.69
CA GLU A 344 15.78 19.14 -36.49
C GLU A 344 16.62 20.15 -37.28
N GLY A 345 16.01 21.19 -37.84
CA GLY A 345 16.71 22.27 -38.53
C GLY A 345 17.58 23.13 -37.59
N LEU A 346 17.11 23.37 -36.36
CA LEU A 346 17.90 24.07 -35.33
C LEU A 346 19.09 23.22 -34.87
N ASP A 347 18.90 21.91 -34.70
CA ASP A 347 19.98 20.98 -34.35
C ASP A 347 21.09 20.95 -35.41
N GLN A 348 20.71 20.96 -36.69
CA GLN A 348 21.69 21.07 -37.78
C GLN A 348 22.45 22.40 -37.74
N LYS A 349 21.76 23.52 -37.51
CA LYS A 349 22.39 24.85 -37.39
C LYS A 349 23.30 24.97 -36.16
N ILE A 350 22.95 24.32 -35.05
CA ILE A 350 23.79 24.26 -33.84
C ILE A 350 25.07 23.47 -34.13
N MET A 351 24.97 22.35 -34.85
CA MET A 351 26.13 21.56 -35.27
C MET A 351 27.03 22.33 -36.24
N GLU A 352 26.47 23.09 -37.19
CA GLU A 352 27.22 23.90 -38.15
C GLU A 352 27.91 25.12 -37.51
N ASN A 353 27.33 25.71 -36.47
CA ASN A 353 27.85 26.90 -35.78
C ASN A 353 28.59 26.57 -34.46
N ALA A 354 29.07 25.34 -34.30
CA ALA A 354 29.69 24.83 -33.07
C ALA A 354 30.88 25.67 -32.53
N THR A 355 31.55 26.46 -33.38
CA THR A 355 32.70 27.29 -33.00
C THR A 355 32.35 28.75 -32.68
N ASN A 356 31.09 29.18 -32.87
CA ASN A 356 30.66 30.55 -32.59
C ASN A 356 29.80 30.61 -31.33
N SER A 357 30.43 30.93 -30.19
CA SER A 357 29.80 30.93 -28.87
C SER A 357 28.58 31.86 -28.74
N ALA A 358 28.51 32.97 -29.49
CA ALA A 358 27.38 33.90 -29.42
C ALA A 358 26.15 33.33 -30.15
N LYS A 359 26.34 32.86 -31.39
CA LYS A 359 25.26 32.24 -32.18
C LYS A 359 24.79 30.91 -31.59
N LEU A 360 25.67 30.17 -30.92
CA LEU A 360 25.32 28.92 -30.28
C LEU A 360 24.37 29.14 -29.08
N SER A 361 24.56 30.22 -28.31
CA SER A 361 23.64 30.58 -27.22
C SER A 361 22.26 30.94 -27.76
N GLU A 362 22.19 31.79 -28.79
CA GLU A 362 20.94 32.19 -29.43
C GLU A 362 20.17 30.98 -30.01
N LEU A 363 20.85 30.10 -30.75
CA LEU A 363 20.23 28.89 -31.33
C LEU A 363 19.79 27.88 -30.26
N THR A 364 20.49 27.81 -29.12
CA THR A 364 20.12 26.92 -28.02
C THR A 364 18.89 27.47 -27.28
N GLU A 365 18.77 28.78 -27.12
CA GLU A 365 17.57 29.42 -26.55
C GLU A 365 16.36 29.26 -27.48
N GLU A 366 16.52 29.46 -28.78
CA GLU A 366 15.47 29.19 -29.78
C GLU A 366 15.02 27.72 -29.76
N LYS A 367 15.96 26.79 -29.62
CA LYS A 367 15.67 25.37 -29.47
C LYS A 367 14.87 25.07 -28.21
N ASN A 368 15.29 25.58 -27.05
CA ASN A 368 14.59 25.35 -25.79
C ASN A 368 13.15 25.90 -25.81
N CYS A 369 12.94 27.07 -26.45
CA CYS A 369 11.60 27.63 -26.64
C CYS A 369 10.73 26.74 -27.55
N ALA A 370 11.28 26.22 -28.65
CA ALA A 370 10.57 25.32 -29.54
C ALA A 370 10.29 23.95 -28.90
N GLU A 371 11.18 23.44 -28.03
CA GLU A 371 10.96 22.21 -27.25
C GLU A 371 9.82 22.38 -26.23
N ALA A 372 9.76 23.53 -25.55
CA ALA A 372 8.67 23.83 -24.61
C ALA A 372 7.31 23.97 -25.33
N GLU A 373 7.28 24.62 -26.50
CA GLU A 373 6.07 24.74 -27.32
C GLU A 373 5.61 23.37 -27.85
N LEU A 374 6.56 22.49 -28.22
CA LEU A 374 6.27 21.12 -28.62
C LEU A 374 5.66 20.32 -27.46
N GLU A 375 6.20 20.42 -26.26
CA GLU A 375 5.68 19.73 -25.06
C GLU A 375 4.24 20.16 -24.73
N GLU A 376 3.94 21.46 -24.77
CA GLU A 376 2.59 21.98 -24.54
C GLU A 376 1.59 21.48 -25.59
N LYS A 377 2.00 21.42 -26.87
CA LYS A 377 1.17 20.91 -27.97
C LYS A 377 0.95 19.40 -27.87
N MET A 378 1.96 18.65 -27.41
CA MET A 378 1.85 17.21 -27.17
C MET A 378 0.87 16.88 -26.04
N ASP A 379 0.94 17.60 -24.92
CA ASP A 379 -0.02 17.46 -23.81
C ASP A 379 -1.45 17.80 -24.27
N ARG A 380 -1.59 18.86 -25.09
CA ARG A 380 -2.87 19.25 -25.68
C ARG A 380 -3.41 18.19 -26.65
N TRP A 381 -2.55 17.53 -27.43
CA TRP A 381 -2.95 16.42 -28.31
C TRP A 381 -3.44 15.20 -27.51
N VAL A 382 -2.75 14.84 -26.42
CA VAL A 382 -3.18 13.75 -25.52
C VAL A 382 -4.58 14.01 -24.96
N TYR A 383 -4.84 15.25 -24.51
CA TYR A 383 -6.16 15.66 -24.03
C TYR A 383 -7.26 15.52 -25.10
N LEU A 384 -7.02 16.03 -26.31
CA LEU A 384 -8.00 15.98 -27.39
C LEU A 384 -8.26 14.53 -27.86
N ASN A 385 -7.25 13.67 -27.83
CA ASN A 385 -7.39 12.26 -28.21
C ASN A 385 -8.20 11.45 -27.18
N ASP A 386 -7.96 11.66 -25.88
CA ASP A 386 -8.78 11.05 -24.81
C ASP A 386 -10.24 11.53 -24.89
N LEU A 387 -10.46 12.80 -25.22
CA LEU A 387 -11.81 13.32 -25.49
C LEU A 387 -12.45 12.66 -26.74
N ALA A 388 -11.68 12.45 -27.81
CA ALA A 388 -12.14 11.73 -29.01
C ALA A 388 -12.57 10.29 -28.71
N GLU A 389 -11.78 9.57 -27.90
CA GLU A 389 -12.10 8.20 -27.49
C GLU A 389 -13.36 8.12 -26.65
N LYS A 390 -13.54 9.05 -25.71
CA LYS A 390 -14.76 9.16 -24.89
C LYS A 390 -16.00 9.44 -25.73
N ILE A 391 -15.90 10.31 -26.74
CA ILE A 391 -16.99 10.59 -27.69
C ILE A 391 -17.32 9.32 -28.51
N LYS A 392 -16.31 8.62 -29.04
CA LYS A 392 -16.50 7.35 -29.78
C LYS A 392 -17.11 6.24 -28.91
N ALA A 393 -16.72 6.14 -27.64
CA ALA A 393 -17.26 5.17 -26.69
C ALA A 393 -18.74 5.47 -26.33
N GLN A 394 -19.14 6.75 -26.37
CA GLN A 394 -20.53 7.16 -26.16
C GLN A 394 -21.43 6.85 -27.36
N ASP A 395 -20.92 6.95 -28.60
CA ASP A 395 -21.66 6.60 -29.82
C ASP A 395 -21.75 5.08 -30.10
N ARG A 396 -20.95 4.26 -29.38
CA ARG A 396 -21.00 2.78 -29.44
C ARG A 396 -22.00 2.13 -28.47
N ARG A 397 -22.62 2.91 -27.57
CA ARG A 397 -23.71 2.49 -26.68
C ARG A 397 -25.04 3.00 -27.21
#